data_AF-A0A967BA20-F1
#
_entry.id   AF-A0A967BA20-F1
#
_cell.length_a   1.000
_cell.length_b   1.000
_cell.length_c   1.000
_cell.angle_alpha   90.00
_cell.angle_beta   90.00
_cell.angle_gamma   90.00
#
_symmetry.space_group_name_H-M   'P 1'
#
loop_
_entity.id
_entity.type
_entity.pdbx_description
1 polymer ?
#
loop_
_entity_poly.entity_id
_entity_poly.type
_entity_poly.pdbx_seq_one_letter_code
_entity_poly.pdbx_strand_id
1 'polypeptide(L)'
;MAAAEPPKADSAENKDDFDASDKLLGDPWGARSWLARHGITIDIQEVDELWGNATGGTPSQADGNAAWGGDGHGSGTGAAYDGVTMPTLQIDTEKLFGLHGGLFNVSALQIRGRSMSQDHLGVFNPASGFEADRSTRLFELWYQQSFLHDKLDIKIGQQDLDTEFLISDYGALYLNSNFGWPMAPSANLYAGGPSWPLASPAVRIRYRPTDGFTFMFAAADDNPPGNKNNSFGIQNGGNSADPTNQNTNNENGANFNMGTG
;
A
#
# COMPACT_ATOMS: atom_id res chain seq x y z
N MET A 1 -3.64 -24.96 -5.15
CA MET A 1 -3.69 -26.29 -4.49
C MET A 1 -3.19 -26.03 -3.08
N ALA A 2 -3.97 -25.99 -1.99
CA ALA A 2 -5.35 -26.36 -1.69
C ALA A 2 -6.31 -25.15 -1.66
N ALA A 3 -7.62 -25.40 -1.74
CA ALA A 3 -8.65 -24.38 -1.52
C ALA A 3 -8.67 -24.02 -0.03
N ALA A 4 -8.60 -22.73 0.31
CA ALA A 4 -8.78 -22.27 1.68
C ALA A 4 -10.21 -22.63 2.12
N GLU A 5 -10.29 -23.41 3.20
CA GLU A 5 -11.54 -23.74 3.86
C GLU A 5 -12.15 -22.45 4.44
N PRO A 6 -13.48 -22.22 4.38
CA PRO A 6 -14.08 -21.09 5.08
C PRO A 6 -13.74 -21.19 6.57
N PRO A 7 -13.49 -20.07 7.27
CA PRO A 7 -13.07 -20.10 8.67
C PRO A 7 -14.10 -20.87 9.48
N LYS A 8 -13.69 -22.02 10.03
CA LYS A 8 -14.47 -22.77 11.01
C LYS A 8 -14.54 -21.91 12.26
N ALA A 9 -15.72 -21.86 12.88
CA ALA A 9 -15.89 -21.26 14.19
C ALA A 9 -14.97 -21.98 15.18
N ASP A 10 -13.89 -21.32 15.60
CA ASP A 10 -12.91 -21.90 16.50
C ASP A 10 -13.54 -22.28 17.83
N SER A 11 -13.53 -23.59 18.08
CA SER A 11 -13.79 -24.19 19.37
C SER A 11 -12.63 -23.87 20.31
N ALA A 12 -12.81 -22.87 21.17
CA ALA A 12 -12.11 -22.64 22.44
C ALA A 12 -10.68 -23.24 22.57
N GLU A 13 -9.78 -22.91 21.65
CA GLU A 13 -8.34 -23.01 21.89
C GLU A 13 -7.90 -21.79 22.70
N ASN A 14 -6.93 -21.98 23.60
CA ASN A 14 -6.39 -20.93 24.47
C ASN A 14 -6.08 -19.67 23.65
N LYS A 15 -6.87 -18.61 23.84
CA LYS A 15 -6.75 -17.30 23.16
C LYS A 15 -5.45 -16.51 23.49
N ASP A 16 -4.50 -17.15 24.17
CA ASP A 16 -3.31 -16.51 24.74
C ASP A 16 -2.00 -16.90 24.04
N ASP A 17 -2.00 -17.86 23.11
CA ASP A 17 -0.77 -18.24 22.39
C ASP A 17 -0.63 -17.42 21.10
N PHE A 18 0.48 -16.72 20.99
CA PHE A 18 0.86 -15.99 19.78
C PHE A 18 1.26 -17.02 18.71
N ASP A 19 0.52 -17.07 17.60
CA ASP A 19 0.89 -17.89 16.45
C ASP A 19 2.02 -17.21 15.65
N ALA A 20 3.18 -17.87 15.59
CA ALA A 20 4.35 -17.41 14.86
C ALA A 20 4.62 -18.22 13.58
N SER A 21 3.71 -19.12 13.20
CA SER A 21 3.91 -20.07 12.09
C SER A 21 4.10 -19.41 10.72
N ASP A 22 3.56 -18.19 10.55
CA ASP A 22 3.68 -17.37 9.35
C ASP A 22 4.88 -16.41 9.39
N LYS A 23 5.64 -16.36 10.49
CA LYS A 23 6.78 -15.44 10.67
C LYS A 23 8.10 -16.13 10.38
N LEU A 24 8.86 -15.60 9.42
CA LEU A 24 10.18 -16.12 9.05
C LEU A 24 11.14 -16.27 10.24
N LEU A 25 11.08 -15.35 11.20
CA LEU A 25 11.94 -15.34 12.39
C LEU A 25 11.32 -16.03 13.62
N GLY A 26 10.10 -16.58 13.48
CA GLY A 26 9.33 -17.13 14.60
C GLY A 26 9.18 -16.11 15.73
N ASP A 27 9.32 -16.57 16.98
CA ASP A 27 9.29 -15.75 18.19
C ASP A 27 10.68 -15.66 18.86
N PRO A 28 11.56 -14.76 18.39
CA PRO A 28 12.94 -14.71 18.89
C PRO A 28 12.95 -14.31 20.37
N TRP A 29 13.46 -15.23 21.21
CA TRP A 29 13.54 -15.07 22.68
C TRP A 29 12.20 -14.79 23.38
N GLY A 30 11.06 -15.11 22.78
CA GLY A 30 9.75 -14.82 23.37
C GLY A 30 9.28 -13.36 23.20
N ALA A 31 10.01 -12.54 22.44
CA ALA A 31 9.77 -11.10 22.34
C ALA A 31 8.45 -10.76 21.65
N ARG A 32 8.08 -11.47 20.58
CA ARG A 32 6.81 -11.23 19.88
C ARG A 32 5.63 -11.66 20.74
N SER A 33 5.73 -12.81 21.40
CA SER A 33 4.70 -13.23 22.35
C SER A 33 4.54 -12.25 23.51
N TRP A 34 5.66 -11.72 24.03
CA TRP A 34 5.62 -10.70 25.08
C TRP A 34 4.96 -9.41 24.63
N LEU A 35 5.28 -8.91 23.44
CA LEU A 35 4.65 -7.72 22.85
C LEU A 35 3.16 -7.96 22.60
N ALA A 36 2.79 -9.10 22.01
CA ALA A 36 1.41 -9.44 21.68
C ALA A 36 0.52 -9.52 22.93
N ARG A 37 1.04 -10.02 24.05
CA ARG A 37 0.35 -9.99 25.36
C ARG A 37 0.06 -8.58 25.87
N HIS A 38 0.87 -7.59 25.47
CA HIS A 38 0.66 -6.17 25.79
C HIS A 38 -0.03 -5.41 24.65
N GLY A 39 -0.63 -6.12 23.69
CA GLY A 39 -1.34 -5.50 22.58
C GLY A 39 -0.45 -4.89 21.51
N ILE A 40 0.83 -5.24 21.44
CA ILE A 40 1.76 -4.69 20.45
C ILE A 40 2.12 -5.79 19.44
N THR A 41 1.95 -5.48 18.16
CA THR A 41 2.35 -6.37 17.06
C THR A 41 3.30 -5.63 16.13
N ILE A 42 4.42 -6.27 15.79
CA ILE A 42 5.39 -5.75 14.84
C ILE A 42 5.50 -6.75 13.69
N ASP A 43 5.36 -6.28 12.47
CA ASP A 43 5.50 -7.07 11.26
C ASP A 43 6.45 -6.38 10.27
N ILE A 44 7.11 -7.19 9.44
CA ILE A 44 7.92 -6.71 8.33
C ILE A 44 7.63 -7.65 7.17
N GLN A 45 6.99 -7.11 6.14
CA GLN A 45 6.77 -7.82 4.89
C GLN A 45 7.80 -7.34 3.87
N GLU A 46 8.38 -8.30 3.14
CA GLU A 46 9.31 -8.04 2.04
C GLU A 46 8.72 -8.61 0.75
N VAL A 47 8.67 -7.79 -0.29
CA VAL A 47 8.30 -8.21 -1.65
C VAL A 47 9.44 -7.88 -2.60
N ASP A 48 9.80 -8.85 -3.43
CA ASP A 48 10.88 -8.77 -4.41
C ASP A 48 10.42 -9.39 -5.73
N GLU A 49 10.43 -8.61 -6.80
CA GLU A 49 9.97 -9.05 -8.11
C GLU A 49 11.03 -8.84 -9.18
N LEU A 50 11.21 -9.87 -10.02
CA LEU A 50 12.13 -9.82 -11.16
C LEU A 50 11.31 -9.99 -12.44
N TRP A 51 11.29 -8.94 -13.24
CA TRP A 51 10.57 -8.85 -14.49
C TRP A 51 11.51 -9.00 -15.68
N GLY A 52 11.01 -9.55 -16.78
CA GLY A 52 11.75 -9.67 -18.04
C GLY A 52 10.89 -9.30 -19.24
N ASN A 53 11.25 -8.21 -19.93
CA ASN A 53 10.66 -7.90 -21.23
C ASN A 53 11.48 -8.59 -22.33
N ALA A 54 10.91 -9.62 -22.93
CA ALA A 54 11.58 -10.41 -23.95
C ALA A 54 11.53 -9.77 -25.35
N THR A 55 10.50 -8.97 -25.67
CA THR A 55 10.28 -8.42 -27.01
C THR A 55 9.45 -7.14 -26.99
N GLY A 56 9.72 -6.22 -27.91
CA GLY A 56 8.95 -4.98 -28.04
C GLY A 56 9.26 -3.97 -26.93
N GLY A 57 8.31 -3.07 -26.67
CA GLY A 57 8.50 -1.98 -25.71
C GLY A 57 9.29 -0.81 -26.28
N THR A 58 9.62 0.14 -25.40
CA THR A 58 10.42 1.32 -25.70
C THR A 58 11.68 1.33 -24.84
N PRO A 59 12.76 2.00 -25.27
CA PRO A 59 13.90 2.27 -24.40
C PRO A 59 13.46 2.84 -23.05
N SER A 60 14.22 2.59 -21.99
CA SER A 60 14.05 3.39 -20.78
C SER A 60 14.40 4.85 -21.04
N GLN A 61 13.94 5.74 -20.17
CA GLN A 61 14.33 7.14 -20.27
C GLN A 61 15.85 7.32 -20.19
N ALA A 62 16.52 6.54 -19.34
CA ALA A 62 17.98 6.54 -19.25
C ALA A 62 18.66 6.03 -20.53
N ASP A 63 17.97 5.17 -21.30
CA ASP A 63 18.46 4.58 -22.55
C ASP A 63 18.01 5.36 -23.80
N GLY A 64 17.48 6.56 -23.63
CA GLY A 64 17.14 7.45 -24.74
C GLY A 64 15.71 7.32 -25.26
N ASN A 65 14.72 7.03 -24.42
CA ASN A 65 13.32 7.03 -24.85
C ASN A 65 12.91 8.37 -25.51
N ALA A 66 12.39 8.32 -26.73
CA ALA A 66 11.98 9.50 -27.49
C ALA A 66 10.80 10.27 -26.84
N ALA A 67 9.93 9.59 -26.08
CA ALA A 67 8.84 10.24 -25.34
C ALA A 67 9.35 11.22 -24.27
N TRP A 68 10.59 11.03 -23.82
CA TRP A 68 11.25 11.84 -22.80
C TRP A 68 12.42 12.68 -23.37
N GLY A 69 12.46 12.87 -24.69
CA GLY A 69 13.47 13.70 -25.37
C GLY A 69 14.80 13.01 -25.68
N GLY A 70 14.85 11.68 -25.57
CA GLY A 70 15.98 10.86 -26.05
C GLY A 70 15.97 10.64 -27.57
N ASP A 71 17.00 9.95 -28.07
CA ASP A 71 17.22 9.70 -29.51
C ASP A 71 16.50 8.45 -30.06
N GLY A 72 15.86 7.67 -29.19
CA GLY A 72 15.09 6.47 -29.51
C GLY A 72 15.94 5.22 -29.77
N HIS A 73 17.26 5.26 -29.55
CA HIS A 73 18.16 4.18 -29.95
C HIS A 73 18.39 3.07 -28.91
N GLY A 74 17.83 3.17 -27.70
CA GLY A 74 17.97 2.13 -26.68
C GLY A 74 17.15 0.86 -26.93
N SER A 75 17.27 -0.11 -26.03
CA SER A 75 16.51 -1.37 -26.08
C SER A 75 15.24 -1.28 -25.24
N GLY A 76 14.11 -1.73 -25.79
CA GLY A 76 12.90 -1.97 -25.00
C GLY A 76 12.92 -3.27 -24.21
N THR A 77 13.80 -4.21 -24.56
CA THR A 77 13.93 -5.50 -23.88
C THR A 77 14.97 -5.46 -22.77
N GLY A 78 14.77 -6.26 -21.74
CA GLY A 78 15.65 -6.29 -20.59
C GLY A 78 15.00 -6.88 -19.35
N ALA A 79 15.79 -7.01 -18.29
CA ALA A 79 15.28 -7.33 -16.97
C ALA A 79 15.04 -6.04 -16.18
N ALA A 80 14.01 -6.04 -15.35
CA ALA A 80 13.79 -5.02 -14.35
C ALA A 80 13.53 -5.69 -13.01
N TYR A 81 13.84 -4.98 -11.95
CA TYR A 81 13.69 -5.45 -10.59
C TYR A 81 13.06 -4.33 -9.78
N ASP A 82 12.04 -4.67 -9.02
CA ASP A 82 11.42 -3.82 -8.04
C ASP A 82 11.17 -4.59 -6.75
N GLY A 83 11.12 -3.84 -5.65
CA GLY A 83 10.91 -4.44 -4.36
C GLY A 83 10.49 -3.41 -3.32
N VAL A 84 9.90 -3.92 -2.25
CA VAL A 84 9.46 -3.09 -1.13
C VAL A 84 9.60 -3.82 0.20
N THR A 85 10.13 -3.10 1.19
CA THR A 85 10.07 -3.48 2.60
C THR A 85 8.97 -2.69 3.30
N MET A 86 8.08 -3.38 4.02
CA MET A 86 6.90 -2.81 4.66
C MET A 86 6.89 -3.13 6.16
N PRO A 87 7.58 -2.35 7.00
CA PRO A 87 7.43 -2.47 8.44
C PRO A 87 6.07 -1.92 8.90
N THR A 88 5.42 -2.66 9.80
CA THR A 88 4.13 -2.28 10.40
C THR A 88 4.19 -2.47 11.92
N LEU A 89 3.65 -1.49 12.64
CA LEU A 89 3.38 -1.53 14.08
C LEU A 89 1.87 -1.40 14.29
N GLN A 90 1.29 -2.36 14.98
CA GLN A 90 -0.11 -2.34 15.40
C GLN A 90 -0.23 -2.37 16.92
N ILE A 91 -1.22 -1.63 17.42
CA ILE A 91 -1.53 -1.51 18.84
C ILE A 91 -3.01 -1.80 19.08
N ASP A 92 -3.27 -2.88 19.80
CA ASP A 92 -4.57 -3.23 20.39
C ASP A 92 -4.75 -2.46 21.69
N THR A 93 -5.70 -1.52 21.70
CA THR A 93 -5.90 -0.62 22.85
C THR A 93 -6.57 -1.30 24.04
N GLU A 94 -7.26 -2.43 23.81
CA GLU A 94 -7.89 -3.20 24.87
C GLU A 94 -6.82 -3.88 25.72
N LYS A 95 -5.87 -4.55 25.06
CA LYS A 95 -4.73 -5.19 25.73
C LYS A 95 -3.76 -4.17 26.32
N LEU A 96 -3.53 -3.04 25.64
CA LEU A 96 -2.54 -2.07 26.09
C LEU A 96 -3.01 -1.24 27.30
N PHE A 97 -4.26 -0.75 27.28
CA PHE A 97 -4.77 0.13 28.34
C PHE A 97 -6.29 0.00 28.62
N GLY A 98 -6.93 -1.06 28.15
CA GLY A 98 -8.32 -1.41 28.49
C GLY A 98 -9.41 -0.71 27.66
N LEU A 99 -9.07 -0.03 26.57
CA LEU A 99 -10.07 0.55 25.67
C LEU A 99 -10.53 -0.51 24.66
N HIS A 100 -11.72 -1.05 24.89
CA HIS A 100 -12.33 -2.08 24.04
C HIS A 100 -12.52 -1.62 22.59
N GLY A 101 -12.19 -2.49 21.63
CA GLY A 101 -12.47 -2.30 20.20
C GLY A 101 -11.60 -1.26 19.48
N GLY A 102 -10.54 -0.75 20.10
CA GLY A 102 -9.62 0.20 19.47
C GLY A 102 -8.38 -0.48 18.88
N LEU A 103 -7.98 -0.02 17.69
CA LEU A 103 -6.79 -0.49 16.97
C LEU A 103 -6.06 0.72 16.37
N PHE A 104 -4.76 0.82 16.62
CA PHE A 104 -3.90 1.85 16.04
C PHE A 104 -2.84 1.20 15.15
N ASN A 105 -2.54 1.83 14.01
CA ASN A 105 -1.63 1.30 13.01
C ASN A 105 -0.65 2.37 12.54
N VAL A 106 0.62 1.97 12.40
CA VAL A 106 1.68 2.75 11.75
C VAL A 106 2.39 1.83 10.77
N SER A 107 2.52 2.22 9.51
CA SER A 107 3.29 1.48 8.52
C SER A 107 4.17 2.41 7.69
N ALA A 108 5.27 1.86 7.18
CA ALA A 108 6.18 2.58 6.28
C ALA A 108 6.48 1.72 5.05
N LEU A 109 6.99 2.34 3.99
CA LEU A 109 7.47 1.68 2.78
C LEU A 109 8.93 2.05 2.55
N GLN A 110 9.78 1.07 2.26
CA GLN A 110 11.08 1.29 1.64
C GLN A 110 11.00 0.68 0.25
N ILE A 111 10.85 1.52 -0.77
CA ILE A 111 10.67 1.11 -2.16
C ILE A 111 12.02 1.17 -2.87
N ARG A 112 12.35 0.12 -3.62
CA ARG A 112 13.62 -0.03 -4.34
C ARG A 112 13.42 -0.59 -5.75
N GLY A 113 14.45 -0.44 -6.57
CA GLY A 113 14.44 -0.93 -7.94
C GLY A 113 13.93 0.07 -8.99
N ARG A 114 13.39 -0.44 -10.09
CA ARG A 114 12.81 0.32 -11.20
C ARG A 114 11.61 -0.43 -11.79
N SER A 115 10.54 0.30 -12.11
CA SER A 115 9.33 -0.25 -12.74
C SER A 115 9.60 -0.68 -14.18
N MET A 116 9.29 -1.94 -14.51
CA MET A 116 9.33 -2.43 -15.91
C MET A 116 8.31 -1.68 -16.76
N SER A 117 7.15 -1.37 -16.18
CA SER A 117 6.06 -0.67 -16.89
C SER A 117 6.47 0.72 -17.35
N GLN A 118 7.12 1.49 -16.47
CA GLN A 118 7.58 2.85 -16.77
C GLN A 118 8.80 2.83 -17.68
N ASP A 119 9.77 1.95 -17.41
CA ASP A 119 11.01 1.93 -18.18
C ASP A 119 10.80 1.38 -19.60
N HIS A 120 10.01 0.34 -19.76
CA HIS A 120 10.07 -0.46 -20.99
C HIS A 120 8.73 -0.62 -21.71
N LEU A 121 7.60 -0.44 -21.04
CA LEU A 121 6.29 -0.74 -21.62
C LEU A 121 5.46 0.50 -21.97
N GLY A 122 5.63 1.61 -21.23
CA GLY A 122 4.84 2.83 -21.44
C GLY A 122 3.34 2.62 -21.23
N VAL A 123 2.97 1.74 -20.31
CA VAL A 123 1.58 1.36 -20.05
C VAL A 123 0.97 2.24 -18.95
N PHE A 124 -0.33 2.49 -19.06
CA PHE A 124 -1.08 3.20 -18.01
C PHE A 124 -1.28 2.36 -16.76
N ASN A 125 -1.51 1.05 -16.95
CA ASN A 125 -1.69 0.13 -15.83
C ASN A 125 -0.41 -0.68 -15.60
N PRO A 126 0.24 -0.56 -14.42
CA PRO A 126 1.46 -1.28 -14.12
C PRO A 126 1.35 -2.81 -14.25
N ALA A 127 2.42 -3.45 -14.66
CA ALA A 127 2.56 -4.91 -14.72
C ALA A 127 2.57 -5.54 -13.31
N SER A 128 2.96 -4.78 -12.29
CA SER A 128 2.98 -5.17 -10.89
C SER A 128 2.21 -4.19 -9.99
N GLY A 129 1.53 -4.71 -8.96
CA GLY A 129 0.89 -3.93 -7.91
C GLY A 129 1.85 -3.23 -6.94
N PHE A 130 3.14 -3.61 -6.93
CA PHE A 130 4.15 -3.01 -6.07
C PHE A 130 5.07 -2.01 -6.79
N GLU A 131 4.90 -1.84 -8.11
CA GLU A 131 5.66 -0.86 -8.87
C GLU A 131 5.39 0.57 -8.38
N ALA A 132 6.46 1.23 -7.95
CA ALA A 132 6.45 2.59 -7.43
C ALA A 132 7.86 3.17 -7.47
N ASP A 133 7.99 4.48 -7.24
CA ASP A 133 9.32 5.09 -7.21
C ASP A 133 10.09 4.79 -5.95
N ARG A 134 11.41 4.71 -6.12
CA ARG A 134 12.35 4.55 -5.02
C ARG A 134 12.15 5.66 -3.99
N SER A 135 11.75 5.27 -2.79
CA SER A 135 11.42 6.21 -1.73
C SER A 135 11.38 5.50 -0.37
N THR A 136 11.47 6.29 0.70
CA THR A 136 11.24 5.80 2.06
C THR A 136 10.08 6.58 2.65
N ARG A 137 8.89 5.98 2.66
CA ARG A 137 7.65 6.68 2.96
C ARG A 137 7.05 6.24 4.28
N LEU A 138 6.42 7.18 4.98
CA LEU A 138 5.43 6.82 5.98
C LEU A 138 4.11 6.58 5.24
N PHE A 139 3.53 5.40 5.40
CA PHE A 139 2.44 4.94 4.55
C PHE A 139 1.11 5.15 5.26
N GLU A 140 0.77 4.29 6.21
CA GLU A 140 -0.44 4.47 6.99
C GLU A 140 -0.15 4.95 8.41
N LEU A 141 -1.01 5.83 8.91
CA LEU A 141 -1.09 6.20 10.32
C LEU A 141 -2.54 6.49 10.65
N TRP A 142 -3.20 5.52 11.27
CA TRP A 142 -4.62 5.64 11.57
C TRP A 142 -4.98 4.98 12.88
N TYR A 143 -6.11 5.43 13.41
CA TYR A 143 -6.80 4.82 14.53
C TYR A 143 -8.18 4.37 14.09
N GLN A 144 -8.58 3.17 14.50
CA GLN A 144 -9.91 2.62 14.31
C GLN A 144 -10.55 2.36 15.68
N GLN A 145 -11.82 2.71 15.81
CA GLN A 145 -12.65 2.32 16.93
C GLN A 145 -13.87 1.53 16.41
N SER A 146 -14.06 0.35 16.99
CA SER A 146 -15.23 -0.49 16.78
C SER A 146 -16.34 -0.16 17.79
N PHE A 147 -17.58 -0.24 17.34
CA PHE A 147 -18.79 0.03 18.09
C PHE A 147 -19.84 -1.04 17.81
N LEU A 148 -20.90 -1.07 18.62
CA LEU A 148 -22.06 -1.94 18.42
C LEU A 148 -21.71 -3.44 18.39
N HIS A 149 -20.76 -3.88 19.22
CA HIS A 149 -20.20 -5.24 19.21
C HIS A 149 -19.61 -5.59 17.84
N ASP A 150 -18.64 -4.78 17.39
CA ASP A 150 -17.89 -4.94 16.14
C ASP A 150 -18.70 -4.84 14.83
N LYS A 151 -19.93 -4.33 14.93
CA LYS A 151 -20.78 -4.08 13.76
C LYS A 151 -20.50 -2.77 13.07
N LEU A 152 -19.89 -1.79 13.75
CA LEU A 152 -19.59 -0.48 13.18
C LEU A 152 -18.14 -0.10 13.48
N ASP A 153 -17.32 0.07 12.45
CA ASP A 153 -15.95 0.53 12.58
C ASP A 153 -15.83 1.95 12.01
N ILE A 154 -15.24 2.86 12.78
CA ILE A 154 -14.84 4.18 12.31
C ILE A 154 -13.32 4.25 12.36
N LYS A 155 -12.69 4.49 11.21
CA LYS A 155 -11.23 4.65 11.06
C LYS A 155 -10.92 6.07 10.63
N ILE A 156 -9.97 6.71 11.30
CA ILE A 156 -9.53 8.08 11.05
C ILE A 156 -8.00 8.16 11.03
N GLY A 157 -7.46 8.94 10.10
CA GLY A 157 -6.03 9.15 9.95
C GLY A 157 -5.61 8.99 8.50
N GLN A 158 -4.31 8.91 8.28
CA GLN A 158 -3.75 8.69 6.95
C GLN A 158 -3.88 7.22 6.55
N GLN A 159 -4.55 6.98 5.43
CA GLN A 159 -4.99 5.65 4.98
C GLN A 159 -4.80 5.50 3.47
N ASP A 160 -4.48 4.27 3.07
CA ASP A 160 -4.58 3.83 1.68
C ASP A 160 -5.94 3.14 1.47
N LEU A 161 -6.76 3.67 0.55
CA LEU A 161 -8.09 3.13 0.29
C LEU A 161 -8.07 1.93 -0.66
N ASP A 162 -7.00 1.69 -1.40
CA ASP A 162 -6.80 0.52 -2.28
C ASP A 162 -6.97 -0.80 -1.51
N THR A 163 -6.49 -0.83 -0.27
CA THR A 163 -6.53 -2.03 0.58
C THR A 163 -7.93 -2.47 1.00
N GLU A 164 -8.92 -1.58 0.97
CA GLU A 164 -10.28 -1.86 1.45
C GLU A 164 -11.35 -1.68 0.35
N PHE A 165 -11.13 -0.79 -0.63
CA PHE A 165 -12.11 -0.43 -1.65
C PHE A 165 -11.68 -0.90 -3.04
N LEU A 166 -12.66 -1.39 -3.80
CA LEU A 166 -12.48 -1.78 -5.21
C LEU A 166 -11.47 -2.92 -5.45
N ILE A 167 -11.12 -3.66 -4.40
CA ILE A 167 -10.22 -4.82 -4.43
C ILE A 167 -11.00 -6.15 -4.58
N SER A 168 -10.32 -7.18 -5.05
CA SER A 168 -10.80 -8.57 -5.05
C SER A 168 -9.87 -9.47 -4.25
N ASP A 169 -10.43 -10.26 -3.32
CA ASP A 169 -9.66 -11.24 -2.53
C ASP A 169 -8.88 -12.23 -3.40
N TYR A 170 -9.44 -12.63 -4.54
CA TYR A 170 -8.77 -13.52 -5.50
C TYR A 170 -7.76 -12.78 -6.38
N GLY A 171 -7.91 -11.47 -6.49
CA GLY A 171 -7.03 -10.59 -7.26
C GLY A 171 -5.63 -10.50 -6.67
N ALA A 172 -5.53 -10.49 -5.34
CA ALA A 172 -4.26 -10.39 -4.60
C ALA A 172 -3.27 -11.55 -4.85
N LEU A 173 -3.71 -12.65 -5.50
CA LEU A 173 -2.84 -13.76 -5.92
C LEU A 173 -2.08 -13.49 -7.22
N TYR A 174 -2.47 -12.46 -7.97
CA TYR A 174 -1.85 -12.09 -9.23
C TYR A 174 -0.92 -10.90 -9.03
N LEU A 175 0.17 -10.88 -9.78
CA LEU A 175 1.12 -9.77 -9.75
C LEU A 175 0.52 -8.48 -10.34
N ASN A 176 -0.40 -8.59 -11.30
CA ASN A 176 -0.88 -7.44 -12.06
C ASN A 176 -1.70 -6.44 -11.25
N SER A 177 -1.35 -5.16 -11.34
CA SER A 177 -2.02 -4.10 -10.57
C SER A 177 -3.51 -3.90 -10.88
N ASN A 178 -4.03 -4.36 -12.04
CA ASN A 178 -5.49 -4.26 -12.32
C ASN A 178 -6.35 -5.05 -11.33
N PHE A 179 -5.75 -5.96 -10.56
CA PHE A 179 -6.45 -6.73 -9.54
C PHE A 179 -6.54 -6.01 -8.18
N GLY A 180 -5.88 -4.86 -8.02
CA GLY A 180 -6.03 -3.89 -6.93
C GLY A 180 -6.80 -2.64 -7.40
N TRP A 181 -6.33 -1.45 -7.04
CA TRP A 181 -6.94 -0.17 -7.42
C TRP A 181 -7.15 -0.02 -8.94
N PRO A 182 -8.40 0.07 -9.43
CA PRO A 182 -8.67 0.05 -10.87
C PRO A 182 -8.21 1.32 -11.60
N MET A 183 -7.97 1.22 -12.92
CA MET A 183 -7.59 2.37 -13.76
C MET A 183 -8.61 3.53 -13.77
N ALA A 184 -9.89 3.24 -13.58
CA ALA A 184 -10.94 4.25 -13.63
C ALA A 184 -10.77 5.34 -12.54
N PRO A 185 -10.64 5.03 -11.25
CA PRO A 185 -10.28 6.02 -10.25
C PRO A 185 -8.89 6.62 -10.48
N SER A 186 -7.87 5.84 -10.86
CA SER A 186 -6.50 6.36 -11.11
C SER A 186 -6.45 7.47 -12.14
N ALA A 187 -7.29 7.38 -13.19
CA ALA A 187 -7.34 8.38 -14.26
C ALA A 187 -8.24 9.59 -13.96
N ASN A 188 -9.20 9.46 -13.03
CA ASN A 188 -10.24 10.47 -12.79
C ASN A 188 -10.08 11.22 -11.47
N LEU A 189 -9.43 10.62 -10.47
CA LEU A 189 -9.16 11.27 -9.19
C LEU A 189 -7.91 12.15 -9.31
N TYR A 190 -7.90 13.25 -8.55
CA TYR A 190 -6.74 14.11 -8.46
C TYR A 190 -5.53 13.28 -7.98
N ALA A 191 -4.40 13.39 -8.69
CA ALA A 191 -3.19 12.61 -8.42
C ALA A 191 -3.37 11.07 -8.30
N GLY A 192 -4.46 10.49 -8.82
CA GLY A 192 -4.78 9.06 -8.72
C GLY A 192 -5.58 8.65 -7.48
N GLY A 193 -5.77 9.57 -6.52
CA GLY A 193 -6.41 9.31 -5.24
C GLY A 193 -5.49 8.59 -4.24
N PRO A 194 -6.00 8.28 -3.03
CA PRO A 194 -5.26 7.57 -2.00
C PRO A 194 -5.21 6.06 -2.29
N SER A 195 -4.34 5.71 -3.22
CA SER A 195 -4.01 4.34 -3.62
C SER A 195 -2.51 4.12 -3.51
N TRP A 196 -2.09 2.86 -3.44
CA TRP A 196 -0.69 2.48 -3.51
C TRP A 196 0.12 3.33 -4.52
N PRO A 197 1.31 3.84 -4.15
CA PRO A 197 2.00 3.77 -2.84
C PRO A 197 1.73 5.00 -1.94
N LEU A 198 0.61 5.69 -2.14
CA LEU A 198 0.28 6.94 -1.48
C LEU A 198 -0.94 6.78 -0.58
N ALA A 199 -0.90 7.43 0.56
CA ALA A 199 -1.99 7.46 1.52
C ALA A 199 -2.37 8.91 1.81
N SER A 200 -3.62 9.14 2.22
CA SER A 200 -4.11 10.48 2.51
C SER A 200 -4.92 10.51 3.81
N PRO A 201 -5.05 11.67 4.46
CA PRO A 201 -6.02 11.85 5.54
C PRO A 201 -7.42 11.46 5.09
N ALA A 202 -8.02 10.52 5.81
CA ALA A 202 -9.34 10.01 5.50
C ALA A 202 -10.15 9.69 6.76
N VAL A 203 -11.46 9.62 6.57
CA VAL A 203 -12.40 8.97 7.50
C VAL A 203 -13.09 7.84 6.76
N ARG A 204 -13.02 6.62 7.31
CA ARG A 204 -13.68 5.43 6.77
C ARG A 204 -14.67 4.86 7.76
N ILE A 205 -15.90 4.66 7.29
CA ILE A 205 -16.97 3.99 8.03
C ILE A 205 -17.24 2.63 7.39
N ARG A 206 -17.28 1.59 8.23
CA ARG A 206 -17.65 0.23 7.82
C ARG A 206 -18.73 -0.30 8.74
N TYR A 207 -19.88 -0.68 8.17
CA TYR A 207 -21.04 -1.15 8.91
C TYR A 207 -21.48 -2.52 8.42
N ARG A 208 -21.56 -3.48 9.36
CA ARG A 208 -21.94 -4.89 9.13
C ARG A 208 -23.23 -5.19 9.89
N PRO A 209 -24.42 -4.90 9.31
CA PRO A 209 -25.68 -5.20 9.98
C PRO A 209 -25.89 -6.70 10.20
N THR A 210 -25.38 -7.53 9.28
CA THR A 210 -25.39 -8.99 9.32
C THR A 210 -24.06 -9.52 8.77
N ASP A 211 -23.81 -10.83 8.93
CA ASP A 211 -22.56 -11.45 8.46
C ASP A 211 -22.45 -11.53 6.93
N GLY A 212 -23.56 -11.34 6.20
CA GLY A 212 -23.60 -11.41 4.75
C GLY A 212 -23.56 -10.05 4.04
N PHE A 213 -23.58 -8.94 4.78
CA PHE A 213 -23.63 -7.59 4.20
C PHE A 213 -22.70 -6.63 4.91
N THR A 214 -21.90 -5.93 4.12
CA THR A 214 -21.03 -4.84 4.58
C THR A 214 -21.32 -3.58 3.76
N PHE A 215 -21.60 -2.48 4.46
CA PHE A 215 -21.68 -1.15 3.88
C PHE A 215 -20.39 -0.40 4.22
N MET A 216 -19.76 0.20 3.20
CA MET A 216 -18.55 0.98 3.37
C MET A 216 -18.69 2.36 2.75
N PHE A 217 -18.12 3.34 3.44
CA PHE A 217 -18.03 4.72 3.01
C PHE A 217 -16.67 5.28 3.43
N ALA A 218 -16.03 6.06 2.55
CA ALA A 218 -14.83 6.81 2.88
C ALA A 218 -14.92 8.22 2.30
N ALA A 219 -14.39 9.18 3.05
CA ALA A 219 -14.09 10.53 2.58
C ALA A 219 -12.61 10.80 2.86
N ALA A 220 -11.87 11.18 1.83
CA ALA A 220 -10.43 11.32 1.87
C ALA A 220 -10.00 12.60 1.15
N ASP A 221 -8.86 13.15 1.56
CA ASP A 221 -8.12 14.17 0.82
C ASP A 221 -7.72 13.58 -0.55
N ASP A 222 -8.02 14.31 -1.62
CA ASP A 222 -7.79 13.87 -2.99
C ASP A 222 -6.38 14.20 -3.49
N ASN A 223 -5.52 14.77 -2.64
CA ASN A 223 -4.14 15.14 -2.96
C ASN A 223 -3.09 14.49 -2.02
N PRO A 224 -2.99 13.15 -2.00
CA PRO A 224 -1.95 12.45 -1.24
C PRO A 224 -0.52 13.01 -1.42
N PRO A 225 -0.04 13.35 -2.63
CA PRO A 225 1.33 13.82 -2.81
C PRO A 225 1.53 15.32 -2.50
N GLY A 226 0.47 16.09 -2.25
CA GLY A 226 0.56 17.52 -1.92
C GLY A 226 0.87 18.45 -3.08
N ASN A 227 0.42 18.10 -4.28
CA ASN A 227 0.57 18.92 -5.46
C ASN A 227 -0.19 20.25 -5.32
N LYS A 228 0.49 21.38 -5.47
CA LYS A 228 -0.15 22.72 -5.37
C LYS A 228 -0.63 23.27 -6.71
N ASN A 229 -0.08 22.80 -7.82
CA ASN A 229 -0.23 23.46 -9.13
C ASN A 229 -0.71 22.52 -10.26
N ASN A 230 -0.80 21.21 -10.03
CA ASN A 230 -1.17 20.24 -11.06
C ASN A 230 -1.68 18.90 -10.49
N SER A 231 -2.77 18.40 -11.06
CA SER A 231 -3.35 17.09 -10.78
C SER A 231 -2.59 15.92 -11.43
N PHE A 232 -1.94 16.16 -12.57
CA PHE A 232 -1.41 15.11 -13.44
C PHE A 232 0.11 15.01 -13.44
N GLY A 233 0.79 16.04 -12.92
CA GLY A 233 2.25 16.01 -12.86
C GLY A 233 2.69 15.63 -11.47
N ILE A 234 2.86 14.33 -11.26
CA ILE A 234 3.88 13.79 -10.34
C ILE A 234 5.26 14.49 -10.55
N GLN A 235 5.45 15.15 -11.70
CA GLN A 235 6.70 15.72 -12.19
C GLN A 235 6.96 17.22 -11.94
N ASN A 236 6.09 17.99 -11.26
CA ASN A 236 6.42 19.39 -10.91
C ASN A 236 6.96 19.50 -9.49
N GLY A 237 8.23 19.11 -9.31
CA GLY A 237 8.97 19.28 -8.05
C GLY A 237 9.71 18.03 -7.58
N GLY A 238 9.52 16.89 -8.26
CA GLY A 238 10.32 15.70 -8.05
C GLY A 238 11.75 15.89 -8.58
N ASN A 239 12.71 15.22 -7.93
CA ASN A 239 14.10 15.09 -8.39
C ASN A 239 14.15 14.94 -9.93
N SER A 240 14.74 15.90 -10.65
CA SER A 240 14.83 15.84 -12.12
C SER A 240 15.70 14.70 -12.65
N ALA A 241 16.50 14.08 -11.78
CA ALA A 241 17.22 12.83 -12.07
C ALA A 241 16.34 11.58 -11.86
N ASP A 242 15.16 11.73 -11.27
CA ASP A 242 14.14 10.69 -11.08
C ASP A 242 12.76 11.20 -11.56
N PRO A 243 12.55 11.26 -12.88
CA PRO A 243 11.36 11.83 -13.51
C PRO A 243 10.07 11.03 -13.26
N THR A 244 10.14 9.86 -12.62
CA THR A 244 8.95 9.10 -12.21
C THR A 244 8.48 9.51 -10.81
N ASN A 245 9.31 10.20 -10.02
CA ASN A 245 9.14 10.53 -8.60
C ASN A 245 7.78 11.11 -8.17
N GLN A 246 6.99 10.28 -7.50
CA GLN A 246 5.71 10.54 -6.80
C GLN A 246 5.79 11.44 -5.56
N ASN A 247 6.96 12.00 -5.20
CA ASN A 247 7.11 12.95 -4.09
C ASN A 247 7.15 14.40 -4.61
N THR A 248 6.41 15.30 -3.97
CA THR A 248 6.56 16.74 -4.16
C THR A 248 7.54 17.35 -3.16
N ASN A 249 8.08 18.54 -3.47
CA ASN A 249 8.87 19.38 -2.55
C ASN A 249 10.18 18.78 -2.00
N ASN A 250 10.86 17.87 -2.73
CA ASN A 250 12.07 17.17 -2.27
C ASN A 250 11.90 16.40 -0.95
N GLU A 251 10.66 16.09 -0.57
CA GLU A 251 10.40 15.33 0.63
C GLU A 251 10.66 13.86 0.32
N ASN A 252 11.39 13.19 1.20
CA ASN A 252 11.74 11.77 1.10
C ASN A 252 10.52 10.83 1.20
N GLY A 253 9.29 11.39 1.27
CA GLY A 253 8.04 10.68 1.51
C GLY A 253 7.76 10.38 2.98
N ALA A 254 8.61 10.86 3.90
CA ALA A 254 8.51 10.60 5.33
C ALA A 254 7.56 11.56 6.08
N ASN A 255 7.04 12.59 5.41
CA ASN A 255 6.13 13.57 6.01
C ASN A 255 4.67 13.32 5.58
N PHE A 256 3.74 13.58 6.49
CA PHE A 256 2.32 13.64 6.15
C PHE A 256 1.98 14.96 5.48
N ASN A 257 1.39 14.89 4.30
CA ASN A 257 0.75 16.05 3.72
C ASN A 257 -0.66 16.23 4.33
N MET A 258 -0.75 17.12 5.32
CA MET A 258 -2.00 17.46 6.02
C MET A 258 -2.53 18.85 5.62
N GLY A 259 -1.93 19.48 4.61
CA GLY A 259 -2.10 20.90 4.31
C GLY A 259 -2.92 21.20 3.05
N THR A 260 -3.55 20.19 2.45
CA THR A 260 -4.22 20.31 1.15
C THR A 260 -5.66 19.81 1.22
N GLY A 261 -6.53 20.54 1.91
CA GLY A 261 -7.98 20.30 1.91
C GLY A 261 -8.75 21.60 1.86
#